data_AF-A0A364K6P4-F1
#
_entry.id   AF-A0A364K6P4-F1
#
_cell.length_a   1.000
_cell.length_b   1.000
_cell.length_c   1.000
_cell.angle_alpha   90.00
_cell.angle_beta   90.00
_cell.angle_gamma   90.00
#
_symmetry.space_group_name_H-M   'P 1'
#
loop_
_entity.id
_entity.type
_entity.pdbx_description
1 polymer ?
#
loop_
_entity_poly.entity_id
_entity_poly.type
_entity_poly.pdbx_seq_one_letter_code
_entity_poly.pdbx_strand_id
1 'polypeptide(L)'
;MNKADLLDELRAEIGVVSDNCHGQIKELYQFVCKRLYEKVAGYQSVSIYLTNEYSFFCYICHGSNALPLVIPFGEEILSLGALHAGVMMKRVGTRLLAVAPFYRGHQLIGELVVQGNLQDEMDDEDLSLFHELATLFERKVKESYY
;
A
#
# COMPACT_ATOMS: atom_id res chain seq x y z
N MET A 1 -4.27 8.86 -22.16
CA MET A 1 -3.11 8.15 -21.60
C MET A 1 -3.56 6.75 -21.29
N ASN A 2 -2.83 5.73 -21.72
CA ASN A 2 -3.17 4.36 -21.32
C ASN A 2 -2.73 4.16 -19.84
N LYS A 3 -3.17 3.07 -19.21
CA LYS A 3 -2.87 2.79 -17.80
C LYS A 3 -1.37 2.58 -17.57
N ALA A 4 -0.69 1.84 -18.45
CA ALA A 4 0.75 1.60 -18.35
C ALA A 4 1.57 2.90 -18.30
N ASP A 5 1.30 3.86 -19.19
CA ASP A 5 1.97 5.18 -19.23
C ASP A 5 1.79 5.92 -17.89
N LEU A 6 0.59 5.84 -17.29
CA LEU A 6 0.28 6.45 -15.99
C LEU A 6 1.08 5.79 -14.86
N LEU A 7 1.15 4.45 -14.85
CA LEU A 7 1.90 3.71 -13.83
C LEU A 7 3.41 3.97 -13.95
N ASP A 8 3.93 4.14 -15.16
CA ASP A 8 5.33 4.52 -15.37
C ASP A 8 5.64 5.95 -14.94
N GLU A 9 4.73 6.90 -15.18
CA GLU A 9 4.84 8.25 -14.62
C GLU A 9 4.83 8.22 -13.08
N LEU A 10 3.95 7.42 -12.48
CA LEU A 10 3.89 7.22 -11.03
C LEU A 10 5.21 6.65 -10.49
N ARG A 11 5.77 5.62 -11.15
CA ARG A 11 7.07 5.05 -10.77
C ARG A 11 8.17 6.10 -10.81
N ALA A 12 8.23 6.92 -11.84
CA ALA A 12 9.22 7.98 -11.98
C ALA A 12 9.09 9.03 -10.85
N GLU A 13 7.87 9.52 -10.58
CA GLU A 13 7.63 10.47 -9.50
C GLU A 13 8.00 9.91 -8.13
N ILE A 14 7.59 8.67 -7.85
CA ILE A 14 7.86 8.00 -6.58
C ILE A 14 9.36 7.76 -6.41
N GLY A 15 10.07 7.42 -7.49
CA GLY A 15 11.53 7.30 -7.50
C GLY A 15 12.23 8.59 -7.05
N VAL A 16 11.85 9.73 -7.64
CA VAL A 16 12.41 11.05 -7.29
C VAL A 16 12.17 11.38 -5.81
N VAL A 17 10.98 11.13 -5.29
CA VAL A 17 10.67 11.40 -3.87
C VAL A 17 11.42 10.43 -2.95
N SER A 18 11.49 9.15 -3.32
CA SER A 18 12.23 8.12 -2.60
C SER A 18 13.71 8.48 -2.45
N ASP A 19 14.35 8.98 -3.50
CA ASP A 19 15.78 9.30 -3.49
C ASP A 19 16.11 10.45 -2.53
N ASN A 20 15.17 11.37 -2.34
CA ASN A 20 15.28 12.47 -1.39
C ASN A 20 14.76 12.12 0.02
N CYS A 21 14.16 10.94 0.19
CA CYS A 21 13.59 10.47 1.45
C CYS A 21 14.71 9.92 2.37
N HIS A 22 15.40 10.82 3.09
CA HIS A 22 16.41 10.48 4.10
C HIS A 22 15.76 10.37 5.49
N GLY A 23 15.29 9.17 5.87
CA GLY A 23 14.66 8.92 7.18
C GLY A 23 13.23 9.46 7.33
N GLN A 24 12.70 10.16 6.33
CA GLN A 24 11.37 10.77 6.33
C GLN A 24 10.32 9.85 5.69
N ILE A 25 10.28 8.59 6.10
CA ILE A 25 9.43 7.58 5.46
C ILE A 25 7.93 7.93 5.46
N LYS A 26 7.49 8.69 6.47
CA LYS A 26 6.13 9.22 6.55
C LYS A 26 5.77 10.06 5.32
N GLU A 27 6.68 10.90 4.84
CA GLU A 27 6.44 11.76 3.68
C GLU A 27 6.31 10.92 2.40
N LEU A 28 7.15 9.89 2.28
CA LEU A 28 7.05 8.94 1.18
C LEU A 28 5.71 8.19 1.20
N TYR A 29 5.27 7.69 2.35
CA TYR A 29 3.96 7.04 2.47
C TYR A 29 2.81 7.98 2.09
N GLN A 30 2.85 9.23 2.55
CA GLN A 30 1.83 10.23 2.21
C GLN A 30 1.81 10.52 0.72
N PHE A 31 2.99 10.71 0.13
CA PHE A 31 3.13 10.95 -1.30
C PHE A 31 2.56 9.80 -2.13
N VAL A 32 2.98 8.57 -1.85
CA VAL A 32 2.53 7.37 -2.58
C VAL A 32 1.01 7.22 -2.47
N CYS A 33 0.45 7.27 -1.25
CA CYS A 33 -0.99 7.09 -1.07
C CYS A 33 -1.80 8.17 -1.80
N LYS A 34 -1.36 9.43 -1.70
CA LYS A 34 -2.00 10.55 -2.38
C LYS A 34 -1.93 10.37 -3.90
N ARG A 35 -0.76 10.06 -4.44
CA ARG A 35 -0.55 9.95 -5.89
C ARG A 35 -1.32 8.80 -6.50
N LEU A 36 -1.29 7.62 -5.89
CA LEU A 36 -2.08 6.49 -6.36
C LEU A 36 -3.57 6.82 -6.37
N TYR A 37 -4.08 7.43 -5.30
CA TYR A 37 -5.48 7.83 -5.20
C TYR A 37 -5.88 8.88 -6.25
N GLU A 38 -5.06 9.90 -6.47
CA GLU A 38 -5.37 11.00 -7.40
C GLU A 38 -5.24 10.58 -8.87
N LYS A 39 -4.29 9.71 -9.20
CA LYS A 39 -3.93 9.40 -10.58
C LYS A 39 -4.64 8.16 -11.13
N VAL A 40 -4.81 7.11 -10.33
CA VAL A 40 -5.39 5.85 -10.82
C VAL A 40 -6.90 5.87 -10.67
N ALA A 41 -7.59 6.12 -11.78
CA ALA A 41 -9.05 6.03 -11.82
C ALA A 41 -9.51 4.62 -11.39
N GLY A 42 -10.50 4.57 -10.49
CA GLY A 42 -11.03 3.32 -9.95
C GLY A 42 -10.56 2.98 -8.53
N TYR A 43 -9.46 3.57 -8.07
CA TYR A 43 -9.06 3.45 -6.67
C TYR A 43 -9.95 4.33 -5.79
N GLN A 44 -10.75 3.69 -4.93
CA GLN A 44 -11.63 4.36 -3.97
C GLN A 44 -10.88 4.85 -2.74
N SER A 45 -9.86 4.10 -2.31
CA SER A 45 -8.96 4.52 -1.23
C SER A 45 -7.59 3.86 -1.34
N VAL A 46 -6.59 4.56 -0.84
CA VAL A 46 -5.21 4.08 -0.69
C VAL A 46 -4.74 4.42 0.72
N SER A 47 -4.23 3.43 1.44
CA SER A 47 -3.88 3.59 2.85
C SER A 47 -2.66 2.78 3.24
N ILE A 48 -1.95 3.27 4.26
CA ILE A 48 -0.92 2.51 4.96
C ILE A 48 -1.47 2.13 6.32
N TYR A 49 -1.46 0.85 6.62
CA TYR A 49 -1.62 0.33 7.97
C TYR A 49 -0.25 -0.02 8.53
N LEU A 50 0.04 0.44 9.74
CA LEU A 50 1.25 0.05 10.46
C LEU A 50 0.90 -0.92 11.58
N THR A 51 1.87 -1.70 12.01
CA THR A 51 1.70 -2.65 13.12
C THR A 51 2.14 -2.04 14.45
N ASN A 52 1.43 -2.41 15.50
CA ASN A 52 1.92 -2.33 16.87
C ASN A 52 1.95 -3.75 17.48
N GLU A 53 2.05 -3.87 18.80
CA GLU A 53 2.14 -5.18 19.48
C GLU A 53 0.91 -6.08 19.28
N TYR A 54 -0.27 -5.51 18.98
CA TYR A 54 -1.53 -6.27 19.01
C TYR A 54 -2.46 -6.01 17.81
N SER A 55 -2.14 -5.05 16.95
CA SER A 55 -3.06 -4.57 15.93
C SER A 55 -2.36 -3.89 14.76
N PHE A 56 -3.09 -3.81 13.65
CA PHE A 56 -2.89 -2.86 12.58
C PHE A 56 -3.58 -1.56 12.92
N PHE A 57 -2.95 -0.42 12.65
CA PHE A 57 -3.58 0.89 12.75
C PHE A 57 -3.37 1.68 11.46
N CYS A 58 -4.44 2.34 11.00
CA CYS A 58 -4.44 3.17 9.81
C CYS A 58 -3.58 4.41 10.08
N TYR A 59 -2.40 4.46 9.48
CA TYR A 59 -1.44 5.53 9.66
C TYR A 59 -1.69 6.67 8.67
N ILE A 60 -1.95 6.32 7.41
CA ILE A 60 -2.25 7.24 6.32
C ILE A 60 -3.42 6.69 5.53
N CYS A 61 -4.34 7.56 5.11
CA CYS A 61 -5.46 7.21 4.28
C CYS A 61 -5.84 8.36 3.35
N HIS A 62 -5.97 8.06 2.06
CA HIS A 62 -6.60 8.91 1.06
C HIS A 62 -7.82 8.21 0.47
N GLY A 63 -8.94 8.93 0.35
CA GLY A 63 -10.21 8.39 -0.13
C GLY A 63 -11.11 7.81 0.98
N SER A 64 -12.12 7.03 0.56
CA SER A 64 -13.13 6.46 1.47
C SER A 64 -12.78 5.03 1.88
N ASN A 65 -12.01 4.91 2.95
CA ASN A 65 -11.60 3.63 3.53
C ASN A 65 -12.79 2.83 4.09
N ALA A 66 -12.98 1.58 3.65
CA ALA A 66 -13.98 0.68 4.26
C ALA A 66 -13.53 0.11 5.59
N LEU A 67 -12.21 0.00 5.77
CA LEU A 67 -11.62 -0.74 6.86
C LEU A 67 -11.57 0.12 8.14
N PRO A 68 -11.72 -0.49 9.33
CA PRO A 68 -11.57 0.21 10.60
C PRO A 68 -10.19 0.87 10.75
N LEU A 69 -10.12 1.96 11.50
CA LEU A 69 -8.85 2.63 11.80
C LEU A 69 -7.89 1.76 12.63
N VAL A 70 -8.41 0.79 13.37
CA VAL A 70 -7.63 -0.17 14.16
C VAL A 70 -8.23 -1.55 13.97
N ILE A 71 -7.40 -2.53 13.59
CA ILE A 71 -7.79 -3.91 13.32
C ILE A 71 -6.90 -4.82 14.17
N PRO A 72 -7.45 -5.59 15.13
CA PRO A 72 -6.66 -6.54 15.91
C PRO A 72 -5.99 -7.62 15.04
N PHE A 73 -4.86 -8.14 15.50
CA PHE A 73 -4.26 -9.31 14.86
C PHE A 73 -5.14 -10.56 14.97
N GLY A 74 -5.03 -11.43 13.96
CA GLY A 74 -5.86 -12.62 13.84
C GLY A 74 -7.22 -12.36 13.19
N GLU A 75 -7.60 -11.09 13.01
CA GLU A 75 -8.84 -10.69 12.37
C GLU A 75 -8.64 -10.34 10.88
N GLU A 76 -9.65 -10.71 10.10
CA GLU A 76 -9.93 -10.23 8.74
C GLU A 76 -8.79 -10.36 7.70
N ILE A 77 -8.69 -9.39 6.78
CA ILE A 77 -7.90 -9.46 5.56
C ILE A 77 -6.44 -9.07 5.78
N LEU A 78 -6.15 -8.13 6.69
CA LEU A 78 -4.77 -7.70 6.95
C LEU A 78 -3.96 -8.82 7.61
N SER A 79 -4.54 -9.54 8.58
CA SER A 79 -3.87 -10.70 9.17
C SER A 79 -3.60 -11.81 8.14
N LEU A 80 -4.45 -11.97 7.13
CA LEU A 80 -4.23 -12.92 6.04
C LEU A 80 -3.17 -12.41 5.05
N GLY A 81 -3.19 -11.12 4.72
CA GLY A 81 -2.19 -10.47 3.88
C GLY A 81 -0.78 -10.59 4.47
N ALA A 82 -0.65 -10.33 5.77
CA ALA A 82 0.59 -10.46 6.54
C ALA A 82 1.24 -11.86 6.49
N LEU A 83 0.44 -12.91 6.31
CA LEU A 83 0.93 -14.30 6.18
C LEU A 83 1.31 -14.65 4.74
N HIS A 84 0.87 -13.85 3.77
CA HIS A 84 1.12 -14.09 2.36
C HIS A 84 2.44 -13.43 1.94
N ALA A 85 3.32 -14.19 1.29
CA ALA A 85 4.58 -13.66 0.76
C ALA A 85 4.30 -12.91 -0.56
N GLY A 86 3.68 -11.73 -0.48
CA GLY A 86 3.40 -10.87 -1.62
C GLY A 86 2.02 -10.22 -1.56
N VAL A 87 1.65 -9.56 -2.66
CA VAL A 87 0.38 -8.85 -2.76
C VAL A 87 -0.79 -9.85 -2.78
N MET A 88 -1.73 -9.67 -1.86
CA MET A 88 -2.98 -10.44 -1.81
C MET A 88 -4.11 -9.58 -2.36
N MET A 89 -4.93 -10.15 -3.25
CA MET A 89 -6.20 -9.54 -3.64
C MET A 89 -7.38 -10.34 -3.09
N LYS A 90 -8.40 -9.63 -2.61
CA LYS A 90 -9.63 -10.24 -2.13
C LYS A 90 -10.81 -9.36 -2.46
N ARG A 91 -11.87 -10.01 -2.94
CA ARG A 91 -13.18 -9.38 -3.08
C ARG A 91 -13.88 -9.30 -1.73
N VAL A 92 -14.30 -8.10 -1.33
CA VAL A 92 -15.09 -7.85 -0.12
C VAL A 92 -16.37 -7.14 -0.53
N GLY A 93 -17.46 -7.89 -0.62
CA GLY A 93 -18.74 -7.39 -1.13
C GLY A 93 -18.64 -6.86 -2.57
N THR A 94 -18.84 -5.56 -2.73
CA THR A 94 -18.78 -4.85 -4.02
C THR A 94 -17.41 -4.19 -4.32
N ARG A 95 -16.41 -4.48 -3.49
CA ARG A 95 -15.08 -3.87 -3.56
C ARG A 95 -14.01 -4.91 -3.79
N LEU A 96 -12.93 -4.51 -4.45
CA LEU A 96 -11.68 -5.27 -4.55
C LEU A 96 -10.68 -4.64 -3.60
N LEU A 97 -10.07 -5.45 -2.72
CA LEU A 97 -8.99 -5.01 -1.84
C LEU A 97 -7.71 -5.69 -2.27
N ALA A 98 -6.67 -4.90 -2.53
CA ALA A 98 -5.30 -5.35 -2.62
C ALA A 98 -4.56 -4.99 -1.34
N VAL A 99 -3.80 -5.94 -0.80
CA VAL A 99 -3.02 -5.82 0.42
C VAL A 99 -1.60 -6.23 0.10
N ALA A 100 -0.66 -5.30 0.23
CA ALA A 100 0.75 -5.50 -0.03
C ALA A 100 1.55 -5.29 1.27
N PRO A 101 1.90 -6.38 1.99
CA PRO A 101 2.66 -6.28 3.22
C PRO A 101 4.11 -5.90 2.96
N PHE A 102 4.73 -5.17 3.88
CA PHE A 102 6.14 -4.81 3.84
C PHE A 102 6.82 -5.04 5.20
N TYR A 103 8.04 -5.58 5.14
CA TYR A 103 8.76 -6.12 6.29
C TYR A 103 10.13 -5.47 6.49
N ARG A 104 10.64 -5.56 7.73
CA ARG A 104 12.04 -5.35 8.07
C ARG A 104 12.63 -6.70 8.49
N GLY A 105 13.30 -7.37 7.55
CA GLY A 105 13.71 -8.76 7.74
C GLY A 105 12.46 -9.63 7.85
N HIS A 106 12.25 -10.29 8.98
CA HIS A 106 11.04 -11.10 9.24
C HIS A 106 9.96 -10.34 10.03
N GLN A 107 10.23 -9.09 10.43
CA GLN A 107 9.27 -8.30 11.20
C GLN A 107 8.33 -7.56 10.24
N LEU A 108 7.03 -7.83 10.33
CA LEU A 108 6.01 -7.06 9.62
C LEU A 108 5.96 -5.63 10.17
N ILE A 109 6.11 -4.64 9.28
CA ILE A 109 6.08 -3.22 9.65
C ILE A 109 4.72 -2.62 9.34
N GLY A 110 4.11 -3.04 8.23
CA GLY A 110 2.82 -2.54 7.81
C GLY A 110 2.39 -3.12 6.47
N GLU A 111 1.30 -2.59 5.96
CA GLU A 111 0.68 -3.00 4.71
C GLU A 111 0.21 -1.77 3.93
N LEU A 112 0.50 -1.76 2.62
CA LEU A 112 -0.18 -0.91 1.67
C LEU A 112 -1.51 -1.55 1.32
N VAL A 113 -2.60 -0.83 1.53
CA VAL A 113 -3.96 -1.30 1.25
C VAL A 113 -4.59 -0.39 0.22
N VAL A 114 -4.96 -0.99 -0.91
CA VAL A 114 -5.64 -0.31 -2.02
C VAL A 114 -7.03 -0.92 -2.18
N GLN A 115 -8.04 -0.06 -2.23
CA GLN A 115 -9.41 -0.46 -2.44
C GLN A 115 -9.88 0.08 -3.79
N GLY A 116 -10.35 -0.81 -4.66
CA GLY A 116 -10.90 -0.47 -5.97
C GLY A 116 -12.38 -0.82 -6.11
N ASN A 117 -13.01 -0.23 -7.12
CA ASN A 117 -14.28 -0.73 -7.64
C ASN A 117 -14.09 -2.12 -8.27
N LEU A 118 -15.10 -2.98 -8.19
CA LEU A 118 -15.08 -4.25 -8.94
C LEU A 118 -15.14 -4.08 -10.46
N GLN A 119 -15.62 -2.93 -10.95
CA GLN A 119 -15.72 -2.65 -12.39
C GLN A 119 -14.38 -2.20 -12.98
N ASP A 120 -13.52 -1.62 -12.14
CA ASP A 120 -12.19 -1.18 -12.50
C ASP A 120 -11.22 -2.24 -11.96
N GLU A 121 -11.15 -3.39 -12.64
CA GLU A 121 -10.35 -4.53 -12.21
C GLU A 121 -8.89 -4.11 -11.97
N MET A 122 -8.35 -4.48 -10.81
CA MET A 122 -6.92 -4.42 -10.59
C MET A 122 -6.28 -5.58 -11.33
N ASP A 123 -5.37 -5.27 -12.24
CA ASP A 123 -4.71 -6.24 -13.10
C ASP A 123 -3.25 -6.48 -12.66
N ASP A 124 -2.52 -7.25 -13.46
CA ASP A 124 -1.14 -7.62 -13.18
C ASP A 124 -0.20 -6.40 -13.12
N GLU A 125 -0.52 -5.30 -13.82
CA GLU A 125 0.29 -4.07 -13.76
C GLU A 125 0.14 -3.37 -12.40
N ASP A 126 -1.07 -3.34 -11.85
CA ASP A 126 -1.32 -2.84 -10.48
C ASP A 126 -0.60 -3.70 -9.45
N LEU A 127 -0.71 -5.03 -9.57
CA LEU A 127 -0.04 -5.98 -8.68
C LEU A 127 1.47 -5.79 -8.68
N SER A 128 2.07 -5.63 -9.86
CA SER A 128 3.50 -5.35 -10.01
C SER A 128 3.87 -4.06 -9.29
N LEU A 129 3.10 -2.98 -9.52
CA LEU A 129 3.35 -1.71 -8.85
C LEU A 129 3.23 -1.83 -7.33
N PHE A 130 2.21 -2.50 -6.80
CA PHE A 130 2.04 -2.65 -5.35
C PHE A 130 3.18 -3.46 -4.73
N HIS A 131 3.67 -4.49 -5.43
CA HIS A 131 4.82 -5.26 -4.99
C HIS A 131 6.11 -4.42 -4.98
N GLU A 132 6.34 -3.61 -6.02
CA GLU A 132 7.47 -2.68 -6.11
C GLU A 132 7.42 -1.64 -4.97
N LEU A 133 6.24 -1.10 -4.67
CA LEU A 133 6.04 -0.14 -3.60
C LEU A 133 6.25 -0.75 -2.22
N ALA A 134 5.75 -1.97 -1.97
CA ALA A 134 6.04 -2.70 -0.75
C ALA A 134 7.57 -2.87 -0.58
N THR A 135 8.26 -3.35 -1.61
CA THR A 135 9.72 -3.51 -1.61
C THR A 135 10.47 -2.19 -1.38
N LEU A 136 10.00 -1.11 -1.99
CA LEU A 136 10.54 0.24 -1.78
C LEU A 136 10.41 0.65 -0.31
N PHE A 137 9.25 0.41 0.30
CA PHE A 137 9.02 0.70 1.72
C PHE A 137 9.93 -0.14 2.60
N GLU A 138 10.14 -1.42 2.32
CA GLU A 138 11.09 -2.25 3.09
C GLU A 138 12.51 -1.67 3.09
N ARG A 139 12.99 -1.22 1.92
CA ARG A 139 14.29 -0.59 1.77
C ARG A 139 14.38 0.70 2.58
N LYS A 140 13.37 1.57 2.45
CA LYS A 140 13.34 2.88 3.13
C LYS A 140 13.13 2.77 4.64
N VAL A 141 12.39 1.76 5.10
CA VAL A 141 12.29 1.43 6.53
C VAL A 141 13.66 1.09 7.07
N LYS A 142 14.45 0.25 6.38
CA LYS A 142 15.80 -0.12 6.83
C LYS A 142 16.70 1.11 6.97
N GLU A 143 16.64 2.05 6.03
CA GLU A 143 17.42 3.29 6.05
C GLU A 143 17.04 4.24 7.21
N SER A 144 15.80 4.22 7.69
CA SER A 144 15.31 5.18 8.70
C SER A 144 15.73 4.86 10.14
N TYR A 145 16.39 3.72 10.38
CA TYR A 145 16.86 3.28 11.72
C TYR A 145 18.39 3.28 11.83
N TYR A 146 19.10 3.82 10.84
CA TYR A 146 20.55 4.07 10.85
C TYR A 146 20.82 5.57 10.72
#